data_AF-A0A7Y4A4K5-F1
#
_entry.id   AF-A0A7Y4A4K5-F1
#
_cell.length_a   1.000
_cell.length_b   1.000
_cell.length_c   1.000
_cell.angle_alpha   90.00
_cell.angle_beta   90.00
_cell.angle_gamma   90.00
#
_symmetry.space_group_name_H-M   'P 1'
#
loop_
_entity.id
_entity.type
_entity.pdbx_description
1 polymer ?
#
loop_
_entity_poly.entity_id
_entity_poly.type
_entity_poly.pdbx_seq_one_letter_code
_entity_poly.pdbx_strand_id
1 'polypeptide(L)' 'MKKFPRKFQYPLMVSMVLPTMLLSMPAIMVAKTVSSEDAFFEAWMTAVAQMVPSAILLLAIVAPTVRLFVSKVLLEPENK' A
#
# COMPACT_ATOMS: atom_id res chain seq x y z
N MET A 1 16.53 -4.63 21.72
CA MET A 1 15.36 -4.69 20.82
C MET A 1 15.39 -6.02 20.06
N LYS A 2 14.44 -6.94 20.29
CA LYS A 2 14.37 -8.22 19.58
C LYS A 2 14.17 -7.94 18.09
N LYS A 3 15.14 -8.34 17.25
CA LYS A 3 15.09 -8.12 15.79
C LYS A 3 13.88 -8.86 15.22
N PHE A 4 13.00 -8.13 14.55
CA PHE A 4 11.81 -8.69 13.91
C PHE A 4 12.23 -9.80 12.94
N PRO A 5 11.60 -10.99 12.96
CA PRO A 5 11.96 -12.09 12.05
C PRO A 5 11.87 -11.62 10.59
N ARG A 6 12.91 -11.90 9.78
CA ARG A 6 13.01 -11.45 8.37
C ARG A 6 11.77 -11.80 7.53
N LYS A 7 11.09 -12.91 7.85
CA LYS A 7 9.82 -13.35 7.22
C LYS A 7 8.68 -12.32 7.31
N PHE A 8 8.69 -11.45 8.31
CA PHE A 8 7.71 -10.37 8.47
C PHE A 8 8.23 -9.02 8.02
N GLN A 9 9.54 -8.85 7.80
CA GLN A 9 10.11 -7.57 7.40
C GLN A 9 9.67 -7.18 5.98
N TYR A 10 9.65 -8.12 5.04
CA TYR A 10 9.23 -7.83 3.65
C TYR A 10 7.74 -7.48 3.53
N PRO A 11 6.80 -8.28 4.06
CA PRO A 11 5.38 -7.93 4.05
C PRO A 11 5.09 -6.61 4.76
N LEU A 12 5.80 -6.34 5.86
CA LEU A 12 5.62 -5.12 6.65
C LEU A 12 6.20 -3.88 5.94
N MET A 13 7.36 -4.02 5.31
CA MET A 13 7.96 -2.97 4.47
C MET A 13 7.09 -2.68 3.24
N VAL A 14 6.56 -3.71 2.58
CA VAL A 14 5.62 -3.56 1.47
C VAL A 14 4.34 -2.87 1.96
N SER A 15 3.81 -3.23 3.13
CA SER A 15 2.64 -2.58 3.70
C SER A 15 2.85 -1.12 4.12
N MET A 16 4.10 -0.71 4.38
CA MET A 16 4.46 0.69 4.67
C MET A 16 4.74 1.50 3.42
N VAL A 17 5.38 0.90 2.39
CA VAL A 17 5.83 1.62 1.19
C VAL A 17 4.75 1.68 0.11
N LEU A 18 3.88 0.66 -0.01
CA LEU A 18 2.79 0.69 -0.99
C LEU A 18 1.81 1.84 -0.76
N PRO A 19 1.33 2.11 0.47
CA PRO A 19 0.37 3.18 0.69
C PRO A 19 0.97 4.56 0.41
N THR A 20 2.23 4.78 0.77
CA THR A 20 2.90 6.07 0.51
C THR A 20 3.07 6.31 -0.98
N MET A 21 3.47 5.29 -1.73
CA MET A 21 3.55 5.36 -3.19
C MET A 21 2.17 5.59 -3.83
N LEU A 22 1.14 4.86 -3.40
CA LEU A 22 -0.23 4.97 -3.94
C LEU A 22 -0.89 6.32 -3.64
N LEU A 23 -0.65 6.90 -2.46
CA LEU A 23 -1.22 8.20 -2.07
C LEU A 23 -0.45 9.39 -2.65
N SER A 24 0.84 9.21 -2.97
CA SER A 24 1.69 10.29 -3.52
C SER A 24 1.28 10.73 -4.92
N MET A 25 0.89 9.80 -5.80
CA MET A 25 0.51 10.12 -7.19
C MET A 25 -0.76 10.99 -7.28
N PRO A 26 -1.87 10.67 -6.60
CA PRO A 26 -3.03 11.54 -6.51
C PRO A 26 -2.69 12.92 -5.93
N ALA A 27 -1.85 12.97 -4.89
CA ALA A 27 -1.43 14.22 -4.27
C ALA A 27 -0.63 15.12 -5.24
N ILE A 28 0.33 14.56 -5.98
CA ILE A 28 1.12 15.29 -6.98
C ILE A 28 0.22 15.79 -8.12
N MET A 29 -0.72 14.95 -8.57
CA MET A 29 -1.62 15.33 -9.66
C MET A 29 -2.53 16.48 -9.26
N VAL A 30 -3.11 16.43 -8.06
CA VAL A 30 -3.95 17.51 -7.51
C VAL A 30 -3.13 18.78 -7.25
N ALA A 31 -1.89 18.66 -6.78
CA ALA A 31 -1.01 19.81 -6.56
C ALA A 31 -0.67 20.56 -7.86
N LYS A 32 -0.68 19.85 -9.00
CA LYS A 32 -0.43 20.44 -10.31
C LYS A 32 -1.66 21.04 -10.97
N THR A 33 -2.86 20.59 -10.61
CA THR A 33 -4.12 21.00 -11.26
C THR A 33 -4.89 22.06 -10.48
N VAL A 34 -4.71 22.12 -9.16
CA VAL A 34 -5.40 23.07 -8.30
C VAL A 34 -4.52 24.31 -8.08
N SER A 35 -5.01 25.47 -8.51
CA SER A 35 -4.35 26.77 -8.40
C SER A 35 -4.60 27.50 -7.08
N SER A 36 -5.42 26.93 -6.18
CA SER A 36 -5.76 27.50 -4.86
C SER A 36 -5.58 26.46 -3.76
N GLU A 37 -4.67 26.70 -2.82
CA GLU A 37 -4.37 25.78 -1.71
C GLU A 37 -5.61 25.37 -0.91
N ASP A 38 -6.60 26.27 -0.79
CA ASP A 38 -7.85 26.02 -0.07
C ASP A 38 -8.69 24.86 -0.65
N ALA A 39 -8.51 24.52 -1.93
CA ALA A 39 -9.21 23.42 -2.58
C ALA A 39 -8.37 22.14 -2.70
N PHE A 40 -7.08 22.18 -2.33
CA PHE A 40 -6.16 21.06 -2.51
C PHE A 40 -6.59 19.84 -1.69
N PHE A 41 -6.91 20.04 -0.41
CA PHE A 41 -7.26 18.95 0.50
C PHE A 41 -8.57 18.25 0.08
N GLU A 42 -9.60 19.01 -0.30
CA GLU A 42 -10.86 18.43 -0.78
C GLU A 42 -10.70 17.70 -2.11
N ALA A 43 -9.95 18.26 -3.05
CA ALA A 43 -9.68 17.62 -4.34
C ALA A 43 -8.85 16.34 -4.18
N TRP A 44 -7.87 16.35 -3.28
CA TRP A 44 -7.09 15.16 -2.93
C TRP A 44 -7.94 14.08 -2.26
N MET A 45 -8.74 14.45 -1.26
CA MET A 45 -9.66 13.52 -0.59
C MET A 45 -10.66 12.89 -1.57
N THR A 46 -11.18 13.68 -2.52
CA THR A 46 -12.10 13.19 -3.56
C THR A 46 -11.41 12.19 -4.49
N ALA A 47 -10.19 12.50 -4.95
CA ALA A 47 -9.41 11.59 -5.79
C ALA A 47 -9.08 10.28 -5.05
N VAL A 48 -8.71 10.37 -3.77
CA VAL A 48 -8.47 9.19 -2.92
C VAL A 48 -9.77 8.39 -2.75
N ALA A 49 -10.90 9.03 -2.43
CA ALA A 49 -12.18 8.37 -2.25
C ALA A 49 -12.66 7.63 -3.51
N GLN A 50 -12.34 8.13 -4.71
CA GLN A 50 -12.63 7.43 -5.96
C GLN A 50 -11.72 6.22 -6.21
N MET A 51 -10.48 6.26 -5.72
CA MET A 51 -9.51 5.15 -5.84
C MET A 51 -9.69 4.06 -4.76
N VAL A 52 -10.20 4.42 -3.58
CA VAL A 52 -10.31 3.50 -2.43
C VAL A 52 -11.13 2.24 -2.73
N PRO A 53 -12.32 2.28 -3.37
CA PRO A 53 -13.14 1.09 -3.61
C PRO A 53 -12.41 0.03 -4.45
N SER A 54 -11.74 0.45 -5.51
CA SER A 54 -10.98 -0.45 -6.39
C SER A 54 -9.70 -0.95 -5.70
N ALA A 55 -9.02 -0.09 -4.93
CA ALA A 55 -7.86 -0.47 -4.14
C ALA A 55 -8.18 -1.50 -3.06
N ILE A 56 -9.32 -1.40 -2.38
CA ILE A 56 -9.78 -2.39 -1.39
C ILE A 56 -10.05 -3.74 -2.05
N LEU A 57 -10.72 -3.77 -3.19
CA LEU A 57 -10.96 -5.00 -3.94
C LEU A 57 -9.65 -5.67 -4.38
N LEU A 58 -8.69 -4.87 -4.87
CA LEU A 58 -7.36 -5.36 -5.22
C LEU A 58 -6.61 -5.87 -3.98
N LEU A 59 -6.63 -5.14 -2.87
CA LEU A 59 -6.01 -5.57 -1.61
C LEU A 59 -6.62 -6.86 -1.07
N ALA A 60 -7.94 -7.04 -1.19
CA ALA A 60 -8.62 -8.26 -0.77
C ALA A 60 -8.13 -9.51 -1.53
N ILE A 61 -7.64 -9.35 -2.76
CA ILE A 61 -7.06 -10.44 -3.58
C ILE A 61 -5.55 -10.54 -3.37
N VAL A 62 -4.86 -9.41 -3.38
CA VAL A 62 -3.39 -9.34 -3.31
C VAL A 62 -2.91 -9.78 -1.93
N ALA A 63 -3.55 -9.36 -0.83
CA ALA A 63 -3.15 -9.72 0.51
C ALA A 63 -3.12 -11.25 0.77
N PRO A 64 -4.19 -12.03 0.48
CA PRO A 64 -4.14 -13.48 0.62
C PRO A 64 -3.21 -14.14 -0.39
N THR A 65 -3.15 -13.67 -1.64
CA THR A 65 -2.24 -14.20 -2.66
C THR A 65 -0.78 -14.04 -2.25
N VAL A 66 -0.39 -12.85 -1.81
CA VAL A 66 0.97 -12.55 -1.31
C VAL A 66 1.25 -13.36 -0.05
N ARG A 67 0.28 -13.49 0.87
CA ARG A 67 0.44 -14.33 2.07
C ARG A 67 0.70 -15.80 1.71
N LEU A 68 -0.07 -16.36 0.77
CA LEU A 68 0.11 -17.72 0.30
C LEU A 68 1.44 -17.88 -0.43
N PHE A 69 1.78 -16.97 -1.33
CA PHE A 69 3.02 -16.98 -2.09
C PHE A 69 4.26 -16.87 -1.18
N VAL A 70 4.24 -15.95 -0.23
CA VAL A 70 5.33 -15.80 0.74
C VAL A 70 5.44 -17.05 1.62
N SER A 71 4.33 -17.57 2.14
CA SER A 71 4.35 -18.72 3.05
C SER A 71 4.63 -20.07 2.38
N LYS A 72 4.39 -20.22 1.08
CA LYS A 72 4.51 -21.51 0.37
C LYS A 72 5.59 -21.55 -0.69
N VAL A 73 5.98 -20.40 -1.24
CA VAL A 73 6.96 -20.33 -2.35
C VAL A 73 8.26 -19.68 -1.91
N LEU A 74 8.20 -18.58 -1.15
CA LEU A 74 9.42 -17.83 -0.77
C LEU A 74 10.04 -18.27 0.55
N LEU A 75 9.25 -18.80 1.48
CA LEU A 75 9.75 -19.33 2.74
C LEU A 75 10.01 -20.84 2.58
N GLU A 76 11.27 -21.25 2.73
CA GLU A 76 11.61 -22.66 2.91
C GLU A 76 10.84 -23.21 4.13
N PRO A 77 10.34 -24.45 4.08
CA PRO A 77 9.71 -25.07 5.24
C PRO A 77 10.72 -25.05 6.40
N GLU A 78 10.26 -24.56 7.56
CA GLU A 78 11.03 -24.56 8.80
C GLU A 78 11.24 -26.03 9.19
N ASN A 79 12.27 -26.67 8.65
CA ASN A 79 12.65 -28.02 9.01
C ASN A 79 14.17 -28.13 9.19
N LYS A 80 14.62 -27.65 10.34
CA LYS A 80 15.23 -28.48 11.39
C LYS A 80 15.23 -27.74 12.72
#